data_AF-A0A4P1RG37-F1
#
_entry.id   AF-A0A4P1RG37-F1
#
_cell.length_a   1.000
_cell.length_b   1.000
_cell.length_c   1.000
_cell.angle_alpha   90.00
_cell.angle_beta   90.00
_cell.angle_gamma   90.00
#
_symmetry.space_group_name_H-M   'P 1'
#
loop_
_entity.id
_entity.type
_entity.pdbx_description
1 polymer ?
#
loop_
_entity_poly.entity_id
_entity_poly.type
_entity_poly.pdbx_seq_one_letter_code
_entity_poly.pdbx_strand_id
1 'polypeptide(L)'
;MELEIEQAGHVHYNHTLPSKHPRWNARESFEFMSLRPWQPINHFYLNLVHANSSLPLLFPSQTLFNHDDTAIPPPLSDQIELESVASKKRTGRWERATFKIVLSYHGGSFDGWQKQPGLNTVQSVVEGSLGKFVDERKTQQLKDRGVPIEGCATVAGRTDKGVTGLQQVCSFYTWDKDVKPRDIEDAINHAAPGKLRVISVSEVSRAFHPNFSAKWRHYLYIFPLISKGYRDQSNGNGDVSDYNGILDSACKDELESEKKSYVFSVRKVNRLLRELEGKLLSYKMFARDTKASRNEGPPTECFVYHARAMEARLPITDSGEETSVMCVELVANRFLRKMVRVLVATSIREAAAGAEDDALLKLMDATCRRATAPPAPPDGLCLVDVGYAEFDPKKCLIQEEK
;
A
#
# COMPACT_ATOMS: atom_id res chain seq x y z
N MET A 1 -19.41 1.49 46.78
CA MET A 1 -19.84 2.56 45.85
C MET A 1 -19.07 2.30 44.57
N GLU A 2 -19.58 1.38 43.76
CA GLU A 2 -19.00 1.01 42.48
C GLU A 2 -19.21 2.18 41.51
N LEU A 3 -18.12 2.62 40.89
CA LEU A 3 -18.16 3.64 39.84
C LEU A 3 -18.62 2.95 38.55
N GLU A 4 -19.89 3.12 38.21
CA GLU A 4 -20.42 2.82 36.89
C GLU A 4 -19.64 3.61 35.84
N ILE A 5 -18.93 2.89 34.97
CA ILE A 5 -18.33 3.45 33.76
C ILE A 5 -19.48 3.61 32.76
N GLU A 6 -20.01 4.82 32.63
CA GLU A 6 -20.92 5.18 31.54
C GLU A 6 -20.26 4.84 30.19
N GLN A 7 -20.87 3.91 29.47
CA GLN A 7 -20.54 3.64 28.07
C GLN A 7 -20.83 4.90 27.26
N ALA A 8 -19.79 5.65 26.89
CA ALA A 8 -19.91 6.79 26.01
C ALA A 8 -20.48 6.35 24.64
N GLY A 9 -21.79 6.54 24.47
CA GLY A 9 -22.50 6.26 23.23
C GLY A 9 -21.78 6.91 22.05
N HIS A 10 -21.42 6.11 21.05
CA HIS A 10 -20.78 6.60 19.84
C HIS A 10 -21.78 7.43 19.04
N VAL A 11 -21.75 8.75 19.23
CA VAL A 11 -22.59 9.71 18.48
C VAL A 11 -22.34 9.52 16.97
N HIS A 12 -23.38 9.12 16.26
CA HIS A 12 -23.37 8.93 14.82
C HIS A 12 -23.06 10.26 14.13
N TYR A 13 -22.07 10.30 13.23
CA TYR A 13 -21.90 11.48 12.38
C TYR A 13 -23.07 11.52 11.39
N ASN A 14 -23.90 12.56 11.47
CA ASN A 14 -25.02 12.72 10.57
C ASN A 14 -24.50 13.20 9.21
N HIS A 15 -24.41 12.26 8.27
CA HIS A 15 -23.97 12.54 6.92
C HIS A 15 -25.09 13.29 6.18
N THR A 16 -24.78 14.46 5.63
CA THR A 16 -25.73 15.23 4.79
C THR A 16 -25.88 14.64 3.38
N LEU A 17 -25.10 13.61 3.04
CA LEU A 17 -25.09 13.00 1.72
C LEU A 17 -26.15 11.90 1.60
N PRO A 18 -26.99 11.91 0.55
CA PRO A 18 -27.96 10.84 0.29
C PRO A 18 -27.31 9.46 0.23
N SER A 19 -27.99 8.44 0.77
CA SER A 19 -27.65 7.02 0.63
C SER A 19 -28.91 6.17 0.73
N LYS A 20 -28.89 4.98 0.11
CA LYS A 20 -30.02 4.04 0.16
C LYS A 20 -30.17 3.36 1.51
N HIS A 21 -29.06 3.13 2.20
CA HIS A 21 -29.00 2.54 3.53
C HIS A 21 -28.21 3.45 4.47
N PRO A 22 -28.39 3.34 5.80
CA PRO A 22 -27.53 4.05 6.74
C PRO A 22 -26.09 3.56 6.63
N ARG A 23 -25.16 4.49 6.86
CA ARG A 23 -23.72 4.20 6.82
C ARG A 23 -23.29 3.50 8.10
N TRP A 24 -22.23 2.70 7.98
CA TRP A 24 -21.56 2.16 9.16
C TRP A 24 -20.87 3.27 9.94
N ASN A 25 -20.95 3.20 11.26
CA ASN A 25 -20.13 4.01 12.15
C ASN A 25 -18.65 3.53 12.11
N ALA A 26 -17.78 4.21 12.87
CA ALA A 26 -16.35 3.88 12.87
C ALA A 26 -16.07 2.46 13.40
N ARG A 27 -16.79 2.01 14.43
CA ARG A 27 -16.61 0.68 15.02
C ARG A 27 -17.08 -0.41 14.06
N GLU A 28 -18.28 -0.28 13.51
CA GLU A 28 -18.84 -1.22 12.52
C GLU A 28 -17.94 -1.32 11.28
N SER A 29 -17.43 -0.18 10.80
CA SER A 29 -16.47 -0.17 9.68
C SER A 29 -15.18 -0.91 10.04
N PHE A 30 -14.66 -0.70 11.25
CA PHE A 30 -13.45 -1.39 11.70
C PHE A 30 -13.67 -2.90 11.84
N GLU A 31 -14.76 -3.33 12.45
CA GLU A 31 -15.13 -4.74 12.63
C GLU A 31 -15.34 -5.42 11.27
N PHE A 32 -16.10 -4.80 10.36
CA PHE A 32 -16.33 -5.32 9.01
C PHE A 32 -15.05 -5.58 8.24
N MET A 33 -14.08 -4.67 8.34
CA MET A 33 -12.81 -4.77 7.63
C MET A 33 -11.84 -5.74 8.32
N SER A 34 -11.79 -5.74 9.65
CA SER A 34 -10.80 -6.49 10.42
C SER A 34 -11.14 -7.97 10.56
N LEU A 35 -12.43 -8.34 10.56
CA LEU A 35 -12.88 -9.74 10.70
C LEU A 35 -12.73 -10.58 9.42
N ARG A 36 -12.09 -10.05 8.37
CA ARG A 36 -11.83 -10.77 7.13
C ARG A 36 -10.69 -11.81 7.30
N PRO A 37 -10.69 -12.91 6.52
CA PRO A 37 -9.61 -13.89 6.54
C PRO A 37 -8.36 -13.31 5.86
N TRP A 38 -7.50 -12.62 6.61
CA TRP A 38 -6.29 -11.97 6.08
C TRP A 38 -5.11 -12.92 5.84
N GLN A 39 -5.14 -14.13 6.41
CA GLN A 39 -4.04 -15.10 6.32
C GLN A 39 -3.69 -15.51 4.88
N PRO A 40 -4.64 -15.83 3.98
CA PRO A 40 -4.31 -16.16 2.59
C PRO A 40 -3.63 -15.01 1.85
N ILE A 41 -4.01 -13.76 2.14
CA ILE A 41 -3.44 -12.56 1.52
C ILE A 41 -2.00 -12.35 2.02
N ASN A 42 -1.77 -12.52 3.33
CA ASN A 42 -0.45 -12.45 3.92
C ASN A 42 0.49 -13.51 3.32
N HIS A 43 0.02 -14.75 3.20
CA HIS A 43 0.77 -15.84 2.57
C HIS A 43 1.08 -15.56 1.09
N PHE A 44 0.10 -15.05 0.34
CA PHE A 44 0.31 -14.63 -1.05
C PHE A 44 1.42 -13.57 -1.18
N TYR A 45 1.39 -12.52 -0.33
CA TYR A 45 2.44 -11.51 -0.33
C TYR A 45 3.82 -12.07 0.06
N LEU A 46 3.89 -13.01 1.00
CA LEU A 46 5.14 -13.69 1.35
C LEU A 46 5.70 -14.44 0.14
N ASN A 47 4.86 -15.16 -0.61
CA ASN A 47 5.29 -15.88 -1.82
C ASN A 47 5.79 -14.94 -2.92
N LEU A 48 5.17 -13.76 -3.09
CA LEU A 48 5.67 -12.72 -4.00
C LEU A 48 7.07 -12.22 -3.59
N VAL A 49 7.29 -11.99 -2.29
CA VAL A 49 8.59 -11.53 -1.77
C VAL A 49 9.67 -12.59 -1.97
N HIS A 50 9.32 -13.86 -1.78
CA HIS A 50 10.18 -15.02 -2.07
C HIS A 50 10.46 -15.24 -3.56
N ALA A 51 9.77 -14.53 -4.46
CA ALA A 51 9.76 -14.80 -5.91
C ALA A 51 9.24 -16.18 -6.30
N ASN A 52 8.41 -16.79 -5.44
CA ASN A 52 7.72 -18.05 -5.71
C ASN A 52 6.43 -17.84 -6.52
N SER A 53 6.02 -16.59 -6.72
CA SER A 53 4.80 -16.19 -7.42
C SER A 53 4.99 -14.81 -8.07
N SER A 54 4.03 -14.38 -8.89
CA SER A 54 4.05 -13.06 -9.54
C SER A 54 2.67 -12.39 -9.48
N LEU A 55 2.64 -11.05 -9.38
CA LEU A 55 1.40 -10.27 -9.35
C LEU A 55 0.48 -10.50 -10.56
N PRO A 56 0.98 -10.64 -11.81
CA PRO A 56 0.14 -10.89 -12.97
C PRO A 56 -0.75 -12.14 -12.87
N LEU A 57 -0.42 -13.11 -12.01
CA LEU A 57 -1.27 -14.28 -11.78
C LEU A 57 -2.65 -13.92 -11.20
N LEU A 58 -2.80 -12.76 -10.56
CA LEU A 58 -4.10 -12.26 -10.09
C LEU A 58 -4.94 -11.62 -11.21
N PHE A 59 -4.32 -11.31 -12.34
CA PHE A 59 -4.91 -10.54 -13.43
C PHE A 59 -4.81 -11.33 -14.74
N PRO A 60 -5.41 -12.54 -14.83
CA PRO A 60 -5.34 -13.34 -16.05
C PRO A 60 -5.91 -12.53 -17.22
N SER A 61 -5.07 -12.30 -18.22
CA SER A 61 -5.32 -11.43 -19.37
C SER A 61 -6.66 -11.77 -20.04
N GLN A 62 -7.53 -10.78 -20.22
CA GLN A 62 -8.54 -10.82 -21.28
C GLN A 62 -7.82 -10.79 -22.64
N THR A 63 -7.45 -11.97 -23.13
CA THR A 63 -7.03 -12.33 -24.51
C THR A 63 -5.83 -11.63 -25.16
N LEU A 64 -4.83 -12.48 -25.48
CA LEU A 64 -3.91 -12.45 -26.63
C LEU A 64 -2.86 -11.33 -26.72
N PHE A 65 -1.71 -11.56 -26.09
CA PHE A 65 -0.45 -11.41 -26.79
C PHE A 65 0.35 -12.71 -26.66
N ASN A 66 0.60 -13.35 -27.81
CA ASN A 66 1.69 -14.30 -27.93
C ASN A 66 2.98 -13.56 -27.61
N HIS A 67 3.57 -13.85 -26.45
CA HIS A 67 5.00 -13.98 -26.32
C HIS A 67 5.28 -15.02 -25.24
N ASP A 68 5.83 -16.13 -25.71
CA ASP A 68 6.59 -17.09 -24.95
C ASP A 68 7.63 -16.33 -24.13
N ASP A 69 7.49 -16.26 -22.79
CA ASP A 69 8.56 -15.85 -21.89
C ASP A 69 8.19 -16.18 -20.43
N THR A 70 8.67 -17.32 -19.96
CA THR A 70 8.76 -17.71 -18.54
C THR A 70 9.85 -16.93 -17.78
N ALA A 71 10.07 -15.67 -18.14
CA ALA A 71 11.07 -14.82 -17.52
C ALA A 71 10.36 -13.71 -16.72
N ILE A 72 10.66 -13.65 -15.43
CA ILE A 72 10.58 -12.38 -14.70
C ILE A 72 11.29 -11.36 -15.60
N PRO A 73 10.64 -10.26 -16.03
CA PRO A 73 11.32 -9.31 -16.87
C PRO A 73 12.61 -8.91 -16.14
N PRO A 74 13.78 -8.92 -16.80
CA PRO A 74 14.98 -8.36 -16.19
C PRO A 74 14.60 -6.95 -15.68
N PRO A 75 15.26 -6.43 -14.63
CA PRO A 75 15.04 -5.04 -14.24
C PRO A 75 15.10 -4.25 -15.53
N LEU A 76 13.97 -3.66 -15.92
CA LEU A 76 13.93 -2.73 -17.02
C LEU A 76 14.98 -1.72 -16.59
N SER A 77 16.10 -1.79 -17.29
CA SER A 77 17.05 -0.73 -17.35
C SER A 77 16.20 0.43 -17.82
N ASP A 78 15.61 1.14 -16.87
CA ASP A 78 15.32 2.54 -16.97
C ASP A 78 16.66 3.14 -17.36
N GLN A 79 16.98 3.07 -18.66
CA GLN A 79 17.86 3.99 -19.35
C GLN A 79 17.12 5.32 -19.30
N ILE A 80 16.95 5.84 -18.08
CA ILE A 80 17.13 7.25 -17.95
C ILE A 80 18.61 7.38 -18.35
N GLU A 81 18.84 7.96 -19.51
CA GLU A 81 19.86 8.99 -19.64
C GLU A 81 19.61 10.02 -18.52
N LEU A 82 19.81 9.61 -17.26
CA LEU A 82 20.19 10.48 -16.20
C LEU A 82 21.61 10.71 -16.61
N GLU A 83 21.76 11.68 -17.52
CA GLU A 83 22.99 12.00 -18.22
C GLU A 83 24.14 11.55 -17.33
N SER A 84 24.93 10.60 -17.81
CA SER A 84 26.28 10.43 -17.33
C SER A 84 27.01 11.71 -17.71
N VAL A 85 26.62 12.85 -17.12
CA VAL A 85 27.38 14.08 -17.16
C VAL A 85 28.67 13.63 -16.53
N ALA A 86 29.71 13.56 -17.35
CA ALA A 86 31.07 13.49 -16.92
C ALA A 86 31.28 14.68 -15.98
N SER A 87 30.95 14.47 -14.71
CA SER A 87 31.13 15.43 -13.66
C SER A 87 32.64 15.58 -13.57
N LYS A 88 33.17 16.76 -13.94
CA LYS A 88 34.55 17.17 -13.65
C LYS A 88 34.97 16.52 -12.33
N LYS A 89 36.10 15.81 -12.28
CA LYS A 89 36.61 15.15 -11.06
C LYS A 89 36.48 16.13 -9.88
N ARG A 90 35.44 15.93 -9.09
CA ARG A 90 35.09 16.80 -7.97
C ARG A 90 35.78 16.21 -6.75
N THR A 91 36.61 17.00 -6.09
CA THR A 91 37.45 16.52 -4.99
C THR A 91 36.76 16.69 -3.62
N GLY A 92 37.16 15.88 -2.65
CA GLY A 92 36.76 16.00 -1.24
C GLY A 92 35.34 15.52 -0.95
N ARG A 93 34.56 16.31 -0.17
CA ARG A 93 33.19 15.95 0.26
C ARG A 93 32.24 15.61 -0.90
N TRP A 94 32.56 16.04 -2.11
CA TRP A 94 31.72 15.88 -3.29
C TRP A 94 31.98 14.59 -4.09
N GLU A 95 32.98 13.80 -3.70
CA GLU A 95 33.39 12.55 -4.33
C GLU A 95 32.72 11.32 -3.66
N ARG A 96 31.39 11.31 -3.59
CA ARG A 96 30.63 10.18 -3.02
C ARG A 96 29.98 9.35 -4.12
N ALA A 97 29.96 8.03 -3.95
CA ALA A 97 29.07 7.14 -4.69
C ALA A 97 27.67 7.21 -4.06
N THR A 98 26.63 7.23 -4.89
CA THR A 98 25.22 7.18 -4.44
C THR A 98 24.56 6.01 -5.13
N PHE A 99 23.90 5.15 -4.37
CA PHE A 99 23.26 3.95 -4.86
C PHE A 99 21.74 4.06 -4.71
N LYS A 100 21.01 3.71 -5.77
CA LYS A 100 19.58 3.39 -5.73
C LYS A 100 19.46 1.89 -5.46
N ILE A 101 18.69 1.54 -4.44
CA ILE A 101 18.44 0.18 -4.02
C ILE A 101 16.94 -0.07 -4.12
N VAL A 102 16.54 -1.09 -4.88
CA VAL A 102 15.15 -1.55 -4.98
C VAL A 102 14.99 -2.78 -4.11
N LEU A 103 14.01 -2.75 -3.20
CA LEU A 103 13.78 -3.76 -2.17
C LEU A 103 12.36 -4.32 -2.24
N SER A 104 12.25 -5.61 -2.00
CA SER A 104 11.01 -6.33 -1.72
C SER A 104 11.02 -6.81 -0.27
N TYR A 105 9.96 -6.57 0.50
CA TYR A 105 9.81 -7.06 1.86
C TYR A 105 8.38 -7.41 2.22
N HIS A 106 8.23 -8.44 3.05
CA HIS A 106 6.94 -8.89 3.55
C HIS A 106 6.50 -8.05 4.75
N GLY A 107 5.35 -7.38 4.63
CA GLY A 107 4.86 -6.43 5.62
C GLY A 107 4.59 -7.05 6.99
N GLY A 108 4.15 -8.31 7.04
CA GLY A 108 3.90 -9.04 8.29
C GLY A 108 5.16 -9.39 9.08
N SER A 109 6.34 -9.23 8.50
CA SER A 109 7.62 -9.57 9.13
C SER A 109 8.31 -8.39 9.82
N PHE A 110 7.78 -7.17 9.69
CA PHE A 110 8.41 -5.94 10.20
C PHE A 110 7.38 -4.99 10.85
N ASP A 111 7.86 -4.15 11.77
CA ASP A 111 7.09 -3.08 12.42
C ASP A 111 6.96 -1.81 11.55
N GLY A 112 7.01 -1.98 10.23
CA GLY A 112 6.99 -0.92 9.23
C GLY A 112 8.39 -0.53 8.74
N TRP A 113 8.44 0.52 7.90
CA TRP A 113 9.71 0.96 7.32
C TRP A 113 10.59 1.70 8.34
N GLN A 114 10.05 2.76 8.96
CA GLN A 114 10.83 3.77 9.67
C GLN A 114 11.44 3.21 10.96
N LYS A 115 12.75 3.39 11.14
CA LYS A 115 13.47 3.00 12.36
C LYS A 115 12.85 3.64 13.61
N GLN A 116 12.57 2.79 14.60
CA GLN A 116 12.04 3.15 15.92
C GLN A 116 12.76 2.32 17.01
N PRO A 117 12.97 2.88 18.22
CA PRO A 117 13.63 2.15 19.30
C PRO A 117 12.93 0.83 19.64
N GLY A 118 13.70 -0.26 19.75
CA GLY A 118 13.20 -1.57 20.18
C GLY A 118 12.32 -2.33 19.19
N LEU A 119 12.12 -1.81 17.97
CA LEU A 119 11.26 -2.44 16.95
C LEU A 119 12.06 -3.01 15.77
N ASN A 120 11.55 -4.09 15.18
CA ASN A 120 12.15 -4.73 14.01
C ASN A 120 11.63 -4.06 12.73
N THR A 121 12.36 -3.06 12.23
CA THR A 121 11.94 -2.25 11.08
C THR A 121 12.81 -2.53 9.86
N VAL A 122 12.26 -2.34 8.66
CA VAL A 122 13.02 -2.52 7.41
C VAL A 122 14.22 -1.59 7.37
N GLN A 123 14.05 -0.32 7.77
CA GLN A 123 15.16 0.63 7.82
C GLN A 123 16.26 0.17 8.78
N SER A 124 15.94 -0.31 9.99
CA SER A 124 16.96 -0.79 10.93
C SER A 124 17.81 -1.92 10.32
N VAL A 125 17.18 -2.89 9.65
CA VAL A 125 17.88 -4.01 9.02
C VAL A 125 18.77 -3.53 7.88
N VAL A 126 18.22 -2.70 6.97
CA VAL A 126 18.96 -2.16 5.83
C VAL A 126 20.13 -1.28 6.28
N GLU A 127 19.90 -0.35 7.21
CA GLU A 127 20.95 0.56 7.70
C GLU A 127 22.06 -0.21 8.46
N GLY A 128 21.69 -1.25 9.20
CA GLY A 128 22.64 -2.17 9.83
C GLY A 128 23.51 -2.91 8.80
N SER A 129 22.90 -3.50 7.77
CA SER A 129 23.64 -4.16 6.66
C SER A 129 24.59 -3.23 5.93
N LEU A 130 24.20 -1.96 5.76
CA LEU A 130 24.99 -0.94 5.07
C LEU A 130 26.12 -0.38 5.94
N GLY A 131 26.15 -0.68 7.24
CA GLY A 131 27.15 -0.20 8.19
C GLY A 131 28.58 -0.54 7.77
N LYS A 132 28.81 -1.70 7.14
CA LYS A 132 30.14 -2.12 6.67
C LYS A 132 30.67 -1.34 5.47
N PHE A 133 29.84 -0.53 4.82
CA PHE A 133 30.21 0.28 3.65
C PHE A 133 30.38 1.75 3.97
N VAL A 134 30.33 2.14 5.25
CA VAL A 134 30.57 3.53 5.64
C VAL A 134 32.07 3.80 5.70
N ASP A 135 32.47 4.99 5.27
CA ASP A 135 33.88 5.39 5.27
C ASP A 135 34.48 5.43 6.68
N GLU A 136 35.81 5.37 6.77
CA GLU A 136 36.55 5.34 8.04
C GLU A 136 36.25 6.54 8.94
N ARG A 137 36.10 7.73 8.34
CA ARG A 137 35.75 8.95 9.08
C ARG A 137 34.36 8.83 9.71
N LYS A 138 33.36 8.36 8.97
CA LYS A 138 32.02 8.11 9.51
C LYS A 138 32.04 6.99 10.56
N THR A 139 32.83 5.94 10.35
CA THR A 139 33.02 4.86 11.33
C THR A 139 33.54 5.41 12.65
N GLN A 140 34.61 6.21 12.63
CA GLN A 140 35.17 6.80 13.83
C GLN A 140 34.18 7.74 14.53
N GLN A 141 33.46 8.57 13.76
CA GLN A 141 32.43 9.45 14.30
C GLN A 141 31.30 8.69 15.03
N LEU A 142 30.88 7.53 14.52
CA LEU A 142 29.85 6.71 15.16
C LEU A 142 30.38 6.03 16.43
N LYS A 143 31.63 5.55 16.40
CA LYS A 143 32.32 4.99 17.58
C LYS A 143 32.47 6.02 18.70
N ASP A 144 32.92 7.24 18.39
CA ASP A 144 33.10 8.32 19.37
C ASP A 144 31.77 8.71 20.05
N ARG A 145 30.66 8.55 19.34
CA ARG A 145 29.30 8.81 19.85
C ARG A 145 28.68 7.63 20.61
N GLY A 146 29.36 6.47 20.64
CA GLY A 146 28.84 5.25 21.26
C GLY A 146 27.58 4.70 20.59
N VAL A 147 27.39 4.95 19.29
CA VAL A 147 26.22 4.47 18.54
C VAL A 147 26.61 3.35 17.57
N PRO A 148 25.66 2.48 17.16
CA PRO A 148 25.92 1.44 16.17
C PRO A 148 26.47 1.99 14.85
N ILE A 149 27.36 1.22 14.21
CA ILE A 149 27.92 1.56 12.89
C ILE A 149 26.87 1.22 11.83
N GLU A 150 26.21 2.24 11.28
CA GLU A 150 25.10 2.08 10.34
C GLU A 150 25.22 3.00 9.11
N GLY A 151 24.82 2.47 7.96
CA GLY A 151 24.67 3.24 6.72
C GLY A 151 23.34 3.97 6.71
N CYS A 152 23.32 5.28 6.48
CA CYS A 152 22.06 6.03 6.51
C CYS A 152 21.31 5.85 5.19
N ALA A 153 20.06 5.39 5.26
CA ALA A 153 19.21 5.18 4.11
C ALA A 153 18.06 6.20 4.05
N THR A 154 17.77 6.72 2.86
CA THR A 154 16.55 7.49 2.60
C THR A 154 15.58 6.69 1.74
N VAL A 155 14.27 6.94 1.81
CA VAL A 155 13.25 6.09 1.16
C VAL A 155 12.25 6.90 0.32
N ALA A 156 11.70 6.28 -0.72
CA ALA A 156 10.69 6.86 -1.60
C ALA A 156 9.35 7.16 -0.93
N GLY A 157 8.95 6.30 0.02
CA GLY A 157 7.77 6.49 0.85
C GLY A 157 7.80 5.55 2.05
N ARG A 158 7.41 6.04 3.23
CA ARG A 158 7.31 5.20 4.42
C ARG A 158 6.09 4.29 4.31
N THR A 159 6.25 3.01 4.65
CA THR A 159 5.14 2.08 4.85
C THR A 159 4.87 1.89 6.35
N ASP A 160 3.59 1.80 6.73
CA ASP A 160 3.17 1.47 8.10
C ASP A 160 3.45 -0.02 8.39
N LYS A 161 3.38 -0.43 9.66
CA LYS A 161 3.43 -1.85 10.08
C LYS A 161 2.39 -2.68 9.33
N GLY A 162 2.79 -3.88 8.88
CA GLY A 162 1.94 -4.82 8.14
C GLY A 162 1.87 -4.58 6.63
N VAL A 163 2.35 -3.44 6.13
CA VAL A 163 2.29 -3.11 4.69
C VAL A 163 3.50 -3.71 3.96
N THR A 164 3.22 -4.53 2.94
CA THR A 164 4.23 -5.13 2.05
C THR A 164 4.75 -4.10 1.05
N GLY A 165 6.02 -4.22 0.65
CA GLY A 165 6.57 -3.46 -0.48
C GLY A 165 7.26 -4.41 -1.43
N LEU A 166 6.92 -4.40 -2.72
CA LEU A 166 7.52 -5.28 -3.73
C LEU A 166 8.69 -4.62 -4.45
N GLN A 167 8.58 -3.31 -4.73
CA GLN A 167 9.65 -2.51 -5.33
C GLN A 167 9.78 -1.16 -4.61
N GLN A 168 9.94 -1.22 -3.28
CA GLN A 168 10.29 -0.04 -2.50
C GLN A 168 11.67 0.46 -2.93
N VAL A 169 11.85 1.77 -3.01
CA VAL A 169 13.13 2.36 -3.40
C VAL A 169 13.73 3.11 -2.23
N CYS A 170 14.97 2.77 -1.89
CA CYS A 170 15.80 3.55 -0.98
C CYS A 170 17.10 3.97 -1.65
N SER A 171 17.82 4.89 -1.01
CA SER A 171 19.15 5.27 -1.43
C SER A 171 20.12 5.30 -0.27
N PHE A 172 21.37 4.95 -0.60
CA PHE A 172 22.52 4.95 0.29
C PHE A 172 23.67 5.67 -0.41
N TYR A 173 24.53 6.36 0.34
CA TYR A 173 25.73 6.97 -0.21
C TYR A 173 26.93 6.66 0.69
N THR A 174 28.10 6.58 0.05
CA THR A 174 29.38 6.37 0.74
C THR A 174 30.52 7.09 0.00
N TRP A 175 31.59 7.41 0.74
CA TRP A 175 32.86 7.88 0.17
C TRP A 175 33.85 6.74 -0.05
N ASP A 176 33.50 5.52 0.34
CA ASP A 176 34.25 4.33 -0.04
C ASP A 176 34.01 4.02 -1.53
N LYS A 177 35.08 4.05 -2.32
CA LYS A 177 35.04 3.90 -3.78
C LYS A 177 35.11 2.45 -4.22
N ASP A 178 35.47 1.54 -3.32
CA ASP A 178 35.65 0.14 -3.64
C ASP A 178 34.34 -0.65 -3.53
N VAL A 179 33.29 -0.03 -2.97
CA VAL A 179 31.96 -0.61 -2.82
C VAL A 179 31.29 -0.80 -4.17
N LYS A 180 30.97 -2.05 -4.50
CA LYS A 180 30.23 -2.39 -5.72
C LYS A 180 28.74 -2.62 -5.40
N PRO A 181 27.84 -2.42 -6.38
CA PRO A 181 26.41 -2.71 -6.21
C PRO A 181 26.12 -4.10 -5.65
N ARG A 182 26.88 -5.11 -6.09
CA ARG A 182 26.73 -6.51 -5.63
C ARG A 182 27.08 -6.70 -4.15
N ASP A 183 28.04 -5.95 -3.62
CA ASP A 183 28.40 -6.04 -2.20
C ASP A 183 27.22 -5.60 -1.33
N ILE A 184 26.55 -4.51 -1.73
CA ILE A 184 25.34 -3.98 -1.09
C ILE A 184 24.19 -4.98 -1.18
N GLU A 185 23.99 -5.56 -2.36
CA GLU A 185 22.97 -6.60 -2.59
C GLU A 185 23.15 -7.77 -1.63
N ASP A 186 24.35 -8.35 -1.61
CA ASP A 186 24.69 -9.48 -0.74
C ASP A 186 24.51 -9.10 0.74
N ALA A 187 24.98 -7.93 1.16
CA ALA A 187 24.85 -7.46 2.54
C ALA A 187 23.41 -7.42 3.08
N ILE A 188 22.48 -6.94 2.25
CA ILE A 188 21.08 -6.77 2.64
C ILE A 188 20.36 -8.12 2.59
N ASN A 189 20.60 -8.92 1.55
CA ASN A 189 19.99 -10.25 1.39
C ASN A 189 20.34 -11.21 2.54
N HIS A 190 21.56 -11.12 3.09
CA HIS A 190 21.97 -11.95 4.23
C HIS A 190 21.30 -11.55 5.56
N ALA A 191 20.76 -10.34 5.69
CA ALA A 191 20.32 -9.82 6.98
C ALA A 191 18.91 -10.27 7.39
N ALA A 192 18.03 -10.57 6.43
CA ALA A 192 16.70 -11.11 6.71
C ALA A 192 16.19 -12.04 5.59
N PRO A 193 16.81 -13.23 5.41
CA PRO A 193 16.43 -14.18 4.36
C PRO A 193 14.92 -14.51 4.39
N GLY A 194 14.30 -14.54 3.22
CA GLY A 194 12.86 -14.78 3.03
C GLY A 194 11.94 -13.61 3.42
N LYS A 195 12.38 -12.68 4.26
CA LYS A 195 11.55 -11.56 4.72
C LYS A 195 11.81 -10.29 3.92
N LEU A 196 13.05 -10.10 3.48
CA LEU A 196 13.55 -8.96 2.72
C LEU A 196 14.45 -9.50 1.61
N ARG A 197 14.34 -8.89 0.43
CA ARG A 197 15.14 -9.21 -0.75
C ARG A 197 15.47 -7.95 -1.52
N VAL A 198 16.70 -7.83 -1.98
CA VAL A 198 17.12 -6.81 -2.93
C VAL A 198 16.72 -7.26 -4.33
N ILE A 199 16.03 -6.39 -5.06
CA ILE A 199 15.63 -6.59 -6.46
C ILE A 199 16.74 -6.09 -7.40
N SER A 200 17.33 -4.94 -7.09
CA SER A 200 18.46 -4.39 -7.83
C SER A 200 19.18 -3.31 -7.03
N VAL A 201 20.47 -3.13 -7.33
CA VAL A 201 21.30 -2.02 -6.88
C VAL A 201 21.95 -1.37 -8.09
N SER A 202 21.89 -0.06 -8.18
CA SER A 202 22.53 0.71 -9.25
C SER A 202 23.18 1.97 -8.70
N GLU A 203 24.33 2.35 -9.24
CA GLU A 203 24.90 3.66 -8.97
C GLU A 203 24.09 4.74 -9.71
N VAL A 204 23.83 5.85 -9.04
CA VAL A 204 23.00 6.96 -9.54
C VAL A 204 23.67 8.29 -9.24
N SER A 205 23.23 9.33 -9.93
CA SER A 205 23.66 10.70 -9.66
C SER A 205 23.46 11.06 -8.18
N ARG A 206 24.44 11.77 -7.59
CA ARG A 206 24.34 12.33 -6.23
C ARG A 206 23.13 13.23 -5.97
N ALA A 207 22.48 13.71 -7.03
CA ALA A 207 21.27 14.53 -6.98
C ALA A 207 20.00 13.70 -6.80
N PHE A 208 20.06 12.39 -7.03
CA PHE A 208 18.94 11.48 -6.85
C PHE A 208 18.50 11.47 -5.39
N HIS A 209 17.21 11.65 -5.17
CA HIS A 209 16.57 11.45 -3.88
C HIS A 209 15.32 10.59 -4.06
N PRO A 210 15.21 9.42 -3.41
CA PRO A 210 14.15 8.45 -3.72
C PRO A 210 12.74 9.04 -3.47
N ASN A 211 12.56 9.91 -2.49
CA ASN A 211 11.28 10.60 -2.27
C ASN A 211 11.02 11.76 -3.24
N PHE A 212 11.91 12.75 -3.28
CA PHE A 212 11.68 14.00 -4.02
C PHE A 212 11.86 13.87 -5.53
N SER A 213 12.61 12.87 -6.00
CA SER A 213 12.74 12.57 -7.42
C SER A 213 11.61 11.68 -7.95
N ALA A 214 10.82 11.04 -7.08
CA ALA A 214 9.74 10.15 -7.51
C ALA A 214 8.57 10.95 -8.06
N LYS A 215 8.15 10.59 -9.28
CA LYS A 215 7.03 11.21 -10.00
C LYS A 215 5.70 10.58 -9.67
N TRP A 216 5.69 9.28 -9.35
CA TRP A 216 4.48 8.55 -8.99
C TRP A 216 4.79 7.35 -8.08
N ARG A 217 3.77 6.90 -7.34
CA ARG A 217 3.77 5.67 -6.55
C ARG A 217 2.55 4.85 -6.94
N HIS A 218 2.68 3.54 -6.86
CA HIS A 218 1.64 2.60 -7.24
C HIS A 218 1.38 1.64 -6.08
N TYR A 219 0.13 1.60 -5.62
CA TYR A 219 -0.32 0.73 -4.55
C TYR A 219 -1.40 -0.23 -5.06
N LEU A 220 -1.33 -1.47 -4.55
CA LEU A 220 -2.38 -2.47 -4.67
C LEU A 220 -2.92 -2.78 -3.28
N TYR A 221 -4.24 -2.86 -3.15
CA TYR A 221 -4.90 -3.35 -1.96
C TYR A 221 -5.73 -4.59 -2.31
N ILE A 222 -5.44 -5.72 -1.64
CA ILE A 222 -6.19 -6.97 -1.81
C ILE A 222 -7.11 -7.14 -0.59
N PHE A 223 -8.42 -7.19 -0.83
CA PHE A 223 -9.45 -7.38 0.20
C PHE A 223 -10.10 -8.76 0.06
N PRO A 224 -10.13 -9.59 1.11
CA PRO A 224 -10.78 -10.91 1.05
C PRO A 224 -12.31 -10.78 0.87
N LEU A 225 -12.88 -11.50 -0.10
CA LEU A 225 -14.32 -11.63 -0.27
C LEU A 225 -14.79 -12.92 0.42
N ILE A 226 -15.96 -12.88 1.05
CA ILE A 226 -16.53 -14.07 1.72
C ILE A 226 -17.63 -14.59 0.81
N SER A 227 -17.35 -15.67 0.08
CA SER A 227 -18.38 -16.43 -0.62
C SER A 227 -19.19 -17.22 0.42
N LYS A 228 -20.52 -17.04 0.46
CA LYS A 228 -21.38 -17.85 1.34
C LYS A 228 -21.35 -19.32 0.92
N GLY A 229 -20.54 -20.11 1.59
CA GLY A 229 -20.46 -21.57 1.45
C GLY A 229 -21.40 -22.38 2.35
N TYR A 230 -22.52 -21.84 2.83
CA TYR A 230 -23.55 -22.64 3.50
C TYR A 230 -24.83 -22.65 2.67
N ARG A 231 -24.97 -23.72 1.85
CA ARG A 231 -26.25 -24.14 1.28
C ARG A 231 -27.10 -24.68 2.44
N ASP A 232 -28.17 -23.97 2.77
CA ASP A 232 -29.34 -24.63 3.34
C ASP A 232 -30.00 -25.43 2.19
N GLN A 233 -30.25 -26.72 2.39
CA GLN A 233 -30.86 -27.60 1.38
C GLN A 233 -32.36 -27.36 1.25
N SER A 234 -32.77 -26.13 0.95
CA SER A 234 -34.16 -25.87 0.57
C SER A 234 -34.28 -24.86 -0.57
N ASN A 235 -34.89 -25.38 -1.63
CA ASN A 235 -35.45 -24.72 -2.82
C ASN A 235 -34.48 -24.24 -3.91
N GLY A 236 -34.64 -24.89 -5.07
CA GLY A 236 -33.96 -24.58 -6.31
C GLY A 236 -34.55 -23.38 -7.06
N ASN A 237 -33.77 -23.02 -8.09
CA ASN A 237 -33.97 -22.00 -9.13
C ASN A 237 -33.75 -20.54 -8.70
N GLY A 238 -32.66 -19.96 -9.22
CA GLY A 238 -32.45 -18.51 -9.28
C GLY A 238 -30.97 -18.12 -9.29
N ASP A 239 -30.57 -17.33 -10.29
CA ASP A 239 -29.27 -16.67 -10.56
C ASP A 239 -28.18 -16.69 -9.45
N VAL A 240 -26.97 -17.11 -9.84
CA VAL A 240 -25.77 -17.10 -8.99
C VAL A 240 -25.11 -15.72 -9.07
N SER A 241 -25.41 -14.84 -8.11
CA SER A 241 -24.59 -13.67 -7.79
C SER A 241 -23.94 -13.87 -6.43
N ASP A 242 -22.61 -13.79 -6.34
CA ASP A 242 -21.87 -14.01 -5.09
C ASP A 242 -22.20 -12.93 -4.04
N TYR A 243 -22.75 -13.38 -2.90
CA TYR A 243 -23.25 -12.52 -1.82
C TYR A 243 -22.22 -12.36 -0.68
N ASN A 244 -21.71 -11.14 -0.47
CA ASN A 244 -20.74 -10.79 0.58
C ASN A 244 -21.41 -10.25 1.87
N GLY A 245 -21.78 -11.08 2.84
CA GLY A 245 -22.34 -10.61 4.11
C GLY A 245 -21.92 -11.44 5.31
N ILE A 246 -21.61 -10.79 6.44
CA ILE A 246 -21.49 -11.43 7.76
C ILE A 246 -22.92 -11.59 8.31
N LEU A 247 -23.25 -12.79 8.82
CA LEU A 247 -24.54 -13.06 9.46
C LEU A 247 -24.65 -12.27 10.76
N ASP A 248 -25.77 -11.56 10.88
CA ASP A 248 -26.18 -10.76 12.03
C ASP A 248 -26.13 -11.60 13.32
N SER A 249 -25.28 -11.21 14.26
CA SER A 249 -25.27 -11.77 15.61
C SER A 249 -25.25 -10.62 16.62
N ALA A 250 -26.43 -10.38 17.18
CA ALA A 250 -26.72 -9.69 18.43
C ALA A 250 -26.46 -8.17 18.49
N CYS A 251 -27.49 -7.41 18.12
CA CYS A 251 -27.99 -6.28 18.95
C CYS A 251 -29.52 -6.24 18.80
N LYS A 252 -30.23 -6.86 19.75
CA LYS A 252 -31.63 -6.54 20.03
C LYS A 252 -31.63 -5.22 20.77
N ASP A 253 -31.91 -4.13 20.07
CA ASP A 253 -32.57 -2.96 20.65
C ASP A 253 -33.55 -2.43 19.60
N GLU A 254 -34.83 -2.56 19.95
CA GLU A 254 -35.97 -2.12 19.16
C GLU A 254 -36.09 -0.60 19.23
N LEU A 255 -35.73 0.09 18.13
CA LEU A 255 -36.33 1.38 17.76
C LEU A 255 -36.03 1.64 16.28
N GLU A 256 -37.02 1.40 15.40
CA GLU A 256 -37.08 1.76 13.96
C GLU A 256 -35.75 2.14 13.28
N SER A 257 -34.73 1.29 13.41
CA SER A 257 -33.41 1.53 12.87
C SER A 257 -33.44 1.09 11.42
N GLU A 258 -33.48 2.05 10.50
CA GLU A 258 -33.28 1.83 9.07
C GLU A 258 -32.22 0.73 8.84
N LYS A 259 -32.60 -0.33 8.12
CA LYS A 259 -31.76 -1.53 8.01
C LYS A 259 -30.47 -1.22 7.25
N LYS A 260 -29.33 -1.27 7.94
CA LYS A 260 -27.99 -1.16 7.36
C LYS A 260 -27.71 -2.35 6.43
N SER A 261 -26.98 -2.10 5.35
CA SER A 261 -26.49 -3.14 4.45
C SER A 261 -25.02 -3.43 4.73
N TYR A 262 -24.66 -4.71 4.75
CA TYR A 262 -23.27 -5.20 4.84
C TYR A 262 -22.78 -5.82 3.53
N VAL A 263 -23.59 -5.74 2.48
CA VAL A 263 -23.31 -6.29 1.15
C VAL A 263 -22.95 -5.15 0.22
N PHE A 264 -21.87 -5.32 -0.54
CA PHE A 264 -21.44 -4.39 -1.58
C PHE A 264 -21.03 -5.13 -2.85
N SER A 265 -21.07 -4.43 -3.98
CA SER A 265 -20.57 -4.92 -5.26
C SER A 265 -19.21 -4.29 -5.57
N VAL A 266 -18.25 -5.10 -6.03
CA VAL A 266 -16.95 -4.61 -6.51
C VAL A 266 -17.11 -3.61 -7.65
N ARG A 267 -18.09 -3.80 -8.54
CA ARG A 267 -18.41 -2.84 -9.60
C ARG A 267 -18.79 -1.47 -9.06
N LYS A 268 -19.53 -1.41 -7.95
CA LYS A 268 -19.89 -0.15 -7.31
C LYS A 268 -18.67 0.52 -6.66
N VAL A 269 -17.81 -0.25 -5.99
CA VAL A 269 -16.53 0.24 -5.46
C VAL A 269 -15.66 0.81 -6.59
N ASN A 270 -15.57 0.10 -7.72
CA ASN A 270 -14.86 0.57 -8.90
C ASN A 270 -15.40 1.93 -9.35
N ARG A 271 -16.71 2.05 -9.62
CA ARG A 271 -17.34 3.33 -10.05
C ARG A 271 -17.02 4.51 -9.12
N LEU A 272 -17.11 4.31 -7.80
CA LEU A 272 -16.76 5.33 -6.81
C LEU A 272 -15.30 5.79 -6.93
N LEU A 273 -14.37 4.85 -7.15
CA LEU A 273 -12.94 5.14 -7.29
C LEU A 273 -12.59 5.80 -8.62
N ARG A 274 -13.24 5.42 -9.72
CA ARG A 274 -13.00 6.00 -11.06
C ARG A 274 -13.21 7.51 -11.06
N GLU A 275 -14.15 8.00 -10.26
CA GLU A 275 -14.42 9.42 -10.11
C GLU A 275 -13.22 10.22 -9.59
N LEU A 276 -12.17 9.59 -9.07
CA LEU A 276 -10.97 10.28 -8.59
C LEU A 276 -9.90 10.47 -9.68
N GLU A 277 -9.97 9.74 -10.78
CA GLU A 277 -8.92 9.75 -11.81
C GLU A 277 -8.84 11.08 -12.56
N GLY A 278 -7.61 11.50 -12.88
CA GLY A 278 -7.35 12.69 -13.68
C GLY A 278 -7.60 14.00 -12.93
N LYS A 279 -7.89 13.95 -11.62
CA LYS A 279 -8.25 15.13 -10.82
C LYS A 279 -7.16 15.43 -9.78
N LEU A 280 -6.78 16.71 -9.68
CA LEU A 280 -5.98 17.24 -8.57
C LEU A 280 -6.93 17.63 -7.45
N LEU A 281 -6.95 16.87 -6.35
CA LEU A 281 -7.90 17.04 -5.25
C LEU A 281 -7.20 17.08 -3.90
N SER A 282 -7.81 17.73 -2.92
CA SER A 282 -7.33 17.74 -1.52
C SER A 282 -7.81 16.48 -0.78
N TYR A 283 -6.91 15.52 -0.57
CA TYR A 283 -7.21 14.26 0.13
C TYR A 283 -7.08 14.35 1.65
N LYS A 284 -7.19 15.55 2.22
CA LYS A 284 -7.06 15.80 3.67
C LYS A 284 -7.99 14.92 4.49
N MET A 285 -9.22 14.70 4.01
CA MET A 285 -10.24 13.89 4.69
C MET A 285 -9.95 12.39 4.67
N PHE A 286 -9.11 11.96 3.73
CA PHE A 286 -8.65 10.59 3.59
C PHE A 286 -7.31 10.35 4.29
N ALA A 287 -6.65 11.38 4.81
CA ALA A 287 -5.41 11.23 5.58
C ALA A 287 -5.67 10.96 7.07
N ARG A 288 -4.74 10.26 7.72
CA ARG A 288 -4.66 10.12 9.18
C ARG A 288 -3.22 10.33 9.64
N ASP A 289 -3.06 10.84 10.85
CA ASP A 289 -1.76 11.07 11.50
C ASP A 289 -0.77 11.90 10.67
N THR A 290 -1.30 12.72 9.75
CA THR A 290 -0.58 13.77 9.05
C THR A 290 -0.55 15.00 9.95
N LYS A 291 0.64 15.37 10.44
CA LYS A 291 0.84 16.69 11.05
C LYS A 291 0.58 17.77 9.99
N ALA A 292 0.05 18.92 10.38
CA ALA A 292 -0.06 20.07 9.48
C ALA A 292 1.34 20.40 8.92
N SER A 293 1.46 20.56 7.59
CA SER A 293 2.72 20.99 6.98
C SER A 293 3.04 22.42 7.42
N ARG A 294 4.33 22.71 7.55
CA ARG A 294 4.84 24.06 7.85
C ARG A 294 5.03 24.94 6.60
N ASN A 295 4.74 24.42 5.38
CA ASN A 295 4.95 25.13 4.11
C ASN A 295 3.63 25.68 3.54
N GLU A 296 3.71 26.80 2.82
CA GLU A 296 2.58 27.44 2.09
C GLU A 296 2.10 26.61 0.88
N GLY A 297 0.79 26.64 0.61
CA GLY A 297 0.06 25.72 -0.28
C GLY A 297 -0.52 24.51 0.48
N PRO A 298 -1.70 23.96 0.12
CA PRO A 298 -2.30 22.90 0.92
C PRO A 298 -1.49 21.60 0.74
N PRO A 299 -0.79 21.10 1.78
CA PRO A 299 0.07 19.91 1.72
C PRO A 299 -0.68 18.60 1.49
N THR A 300 -1.95 18.68 1.11
CA THR A 300 -2.93 17.60 1.02
C THR A 300 -3.41 17.33 -0.40
N GLU A 301 -2.98 18.12 -1.39
CA GLU A 301 -3.36 17.89 -2.78
C GLU A 301 -2.57 16.76 -3.43
N CYS A 302 -3.26 15.82 -4.06
CA CYS A 302 -2.67 14.73 -4.84
C CYS A 302 -3.36 14.63 -6.20
N PHE A 303 -2.60 14.20 -7.20
CA PHE A 303 -3.14 13.87 -8.52
C PHE A 303 -3.17 12.35 -8.66
N VAL A 304 -4.36 11.79 -8.84
CA VAL A 304 -4.55 10.35 -9.04
C VAL A 304 -4.56 10.06 -10.54
N TYR A 305 -3.57 9.32 -11.00
CA TYR A 305 -3.47 8.89 -12.40
C TYR A 305 -4.40 7.71 -12.69
N HIS A 306 -4.53 6.79 -11.73
CA HIS A 306 -5.30 5.57 -11.89
C HIS A 306 -5.94 5.15 -10.57
N ALA A 307 -7.20 4.74 -10.62
CA ALA A 307 -7.99 4.24 -9.50
C ALA A 307 -9.06 3.27 -10.01
N ARG A 308 -8.81 1.98 -9.80
CA ARG A 308 -9.69 0.89 -10.25
C ARG A 308 -9.86 -0.16 -9.18
N ALA A 309 -10.97 -0.88 -9.25
CA ALA A 309 -11.21 -2.07 -8.46
C ALA A 309 -11.75 -3.20 -9.35
N MET A 310 -11.30 -4.42 -9.10
CA MET A 310 -11.81 -5.61 -9.77
C MET A 310 -11.87 -6.80 -8.82
N GLU A 311 -12.72 -7.76 -9.16
CA GLU A 311 -12.73 -9.05 -8.50
C GLU A 311 -11.68 -9.96 -9.15
N ALA A 312 -10.98 -10.72 -8.33
CA ALA A 312 -9.95 -11.65 -8.74
C ALA A 312 -10.00 -12.89 -7.83
N ARG A 313 -9.22 -13.91 -8.16
CA ARG A 313 -9.05 -15.09 -7.31
C ARG A 313 -7.57 -15.21 -6.95
N LEU A 314 -7.29 -15.46 -5.67
CA LEU A 314 -5.94 -15.82 -5.28
C LEU A 314 -5.59 -17.19 -5.87
N PRO A 315 -4.35 -17.38 -6.37
CA PRO A 315 -3.90 -18.69 -6.81
C PRO A 315 -3.99 -19.69 -5.65
N ILE A 316 -4.41 -20.92 -5.97
CA ILE A 316 -4.67 -22.00 -5.02
C ILE A 316 -3.45 -22.18 -4.09
N THR A 317 -3.67 -22.04 -2.79
CA THR A 317 -2.70 -22.42 -1.75
C THR A 317 -2.74 -23.93 -1.52
N ASP A 318 -1.76 -24.50 -0.81
CA ASP A 318 -1.70 -25.94 -0.49
C ASP A 318 -2.98 -26.53 0.14
N SER A 319 -3.88 -25.67 0.65
CA SER A 319 -5.21 -26.00 1.17
C SER A 319 -6.29 -26.29 0.11
N GLY A 320 -6.05 -26.03 -1.18
CA GLY A 320 -6.99 -26.34 -2.26
C GLY A 320 -8.20 -25.41 -2.42
N GLU A 321 -8.39 -24.42 -1.54
CA GLU A 321 -9.53 -23.49 -1.59
C GLU A 321 -9.19 -22.21 -2.38
N GLU A 322 -9.92 -21.96 -3.48
CA GLU A 322 -9.85 -20.68 -4.19
C GLU A 322 -10.45 -19.56 -3.32
N THR A 323 -9.63 -18.56 -2.98
CA THR A 323 -10.11 -17.39 -2.23
C THR A 323 -10.46 -16.27 -3.22
N SER A 324 -11.76 -15.92 -3.31
CA SER A 324 -12.18 -14.72 -4.04
C SER A 324 -11.73 -13.45 -3.30
N VAL A 325 -11.24 -12.47 -4.03
CA VAL A 325 -10.72 -11.21 -3.50
C VAL A 325 -11.14 -10.04 -4.37
N MET A 326 -11.23 -8.86 -3.77
CA MET A 326 -11.28 -7.60 -4.48
C MET A 326 -9.89 -6.97 -4.48
N CYS A 327 -9.36 -6.70 -5.66
CA CYS A 327 -8.15 -5.93 -5.88
C CYS A 327 -8.52 -4.45 -6.13
N VAL A 328 -7.88 -3.53 -5.42
CA VAL A 328 -7.97 -2.08 -5.64
C VAL A 328 -6.60 -1.55 -6.01
N GLU A 329 -6.46 -1.04 -7.23
CA GLU A 329 -5.23 -0.45 -7.75
C GLU A 329 -5.31 1.08 -7.71
N LEU A 330 -4.25 1.71 -7.20
CA LEU A 330 -4.15 3.16 -7.09
C LEU A 330 -2.76 3.64 -7.51
N VAL A 331 -2.72 4.53 -8.49
CA VAL A 331 -1.49 5.23 -8.92
C VAL A 331 -1.70 6.74 -8.78
N ALA A 332 -0.77 7.40 -8.09
CA ALA A 332 -0.82 8.84 -7.88
C ALA A 332 0.59 9.43 -7.83
N ASN A 333 0.70 10.75 -7.98
CA ASN A 333 1.98 11.44 -7.84
C ASN A 333 2.58 11.26 -6.43
N ARG A 334 1.71 11.27 -5.43
CA ARG A 334 2.02 11.02 -4.02
C ARG A 334 0.77 10.58 -3.26
N PHE A 335 0.97 10.00 -2.09
CA PHE A 335 -0.11 9.67 -1.15
C PHE A 335 0.16 10.28 0.22
N LEU A 336 -0.90 10.72 0.90
CA LEU A 336 -0.83 11.13 2.29
C LEU A 336 -0.77 9.90 3.20
N ARG A 337 -0.33 10.09 4.45
CA ARG A 337 -0.25 8.98 5.42
C ARG A 337 -1.64 8.35 5.63
N LYS A 338 -1.69 7.03 5.48
CA LYS A 338 -2.91 6.19 5.55
C LYS A 338 -3.99 6.49 4.48
N MET A 339 -3.72 7.37 3.51
CA MET A 339 -4.68 7.76 2.46
C MET A 339 -5.30 6.58 1.74
N VAL A 340 -4.48 5.67 1.22
CA VAL A 340 -4.93 4.49 0.47
C VAL A 340 -5.90 3.64 1.30
N ARG A 341 -5.54 3.35 2.56
CA ARG A 341 -6.32 2.50 3.46
C ARG A 341 -7.67 3.13 3.83
N VAL A 342 -7.72 4.45 3.99
CA VAL A 342 -8.97 5.18 4.27
C VAL A 342 -9.84 5.25 3.02
N LEU A 343 -9.25 5.46 1.83
CA LEU A 343 -9.96 5.44 0.56
C LEU A 343 -10.64 4.09 0.34
N VAL A 344 -9.91 2.98 0.49
CA VAL A 344 -10.45 1.62 0.32
C VAL A 344 -11.62 1.37 1.28
N ALA A 345 -11.42 1.60 2.58
CA ALA A 345 -12.47 1.37 3.58
C ALA A 345 -13.71 2.24 3.33
N THR A 346 -13.51 3.51 2.96
CA THR A 346 -14.62 4.44 2.71
C THR A 346 -15.37 4.03 1.44
N SER A 347 -14.66 3.62 0.37
CA SER A 347 -15.29 3.18 -0.88
C SER A 347 -16.17 1.95 -0.67
N ILE A 348 -15.72 0.99 0.14
CA ILE A 348 -16.51 -0.20 0.50
C ILE A 348 -17.75 0.21 1.32
N ARG A 349 -17.59 1.07 2.32
CA ARG A 349 -18.70 1.56 3.15
C ARG A 349 -19.75 2.30 2.32
N GLU A 350 -19.34 3.22 1.45
CA GLU A 350 -20.25 3.97 0.59
C GLU A 350 -20.93 3.08 -0.46
N ALA A 351 -20.22 2.06 -0.98
CA ALA A 351 -20.80 1.07 -1.86
C ALA A 351 -21.89 0.24 -1.15
N ALA A 352 -21.64 -0.20 0.09
CA ALA A 352 -22.62 -0.93 0.89
C ALA A 352 -23.83 -0.06 1.26
N ALA A 353 -23.60 1.23 1.55
CA ALA A 353 -24.66 2.20 1.81
C ALA A 353 -25.51 2.53 0.56
N GLY A 354 -25.08 2.11 -0.63
CA GLY A 354 -25.73 2.46 -1.89
C GLY A 354 -25.66 3.96 -2.17
N ALA A 355 -24.55 4.62 -1.83
CA ALA A 355 -24.33 6.03 -2.11
C ALA A 355 -24.21 6.29 -3.62
N GLU A 356 -24.29 7.55 -4.06
CA GLU A 356 -24.07 7.95 -5.45
C GLU A 356 -22.61 7.75 -5.90
N ASP A 357 -22.34 7.66 -7.21
CA ASP A 357 -20.99 7.39 -7.73
C ASP A 357 -19.99 8.52 -7.40
N ASP A 358 -20.44 9.76 -7.20
CA ASP A 358 -19.63 10.91 -6.82
C ASP A 358 -19.44 11.08 -5.29
N ALA A 359 -19.88 10.11 -4.48
CA ALA A 359 -19.85 10.21 -3.02
C ALA A 359 -18.44 10.48 -2.47
N LEU A 360 -17.39 9.87 -3.05
CA LEU A 360 -16.01 10.14 -2.60
C LEU A 360 -15.56 11.56 -2.90
N LEU A 361 -16.01 12.16 -4.00
CA LEU A 361 -15.72 13.56 -4.33
C LEU A 361 -16.39 14.49 -3.33
N LYS A 362 -17.68 14.26 -3.05
CA LYS A 362 -18.45 15.01 -2.04
C LYS A 362 -17.81 14.93 -0.65
N LEU A 363 -17.19 13.80 -0.30
CA LEU A 363 -16.49 13.62 0.97
C LEU A 363 -15.16 14.38 1.08
N MET A 364 -14.58 14.86 -0.04
CA MET A 364 -13.38 15.70 -0.01
C MET A 364 -13.62 17.01 0.74
N ASP A 365 -14.82 17.57 0.59
CA ASP A 365 -15.24 18.84 1.19
C ASP A 365 -15.82 18.70 2.60
N ALA A 366 -15.82 17.47 3.15
CA ALA A 366 -16.33 17.23 4.48
C ALA A 366 -15.50 17.98 5.55
N THR A 367 -16.19 18.50 6.57
CA THR A 367 -15.55 19.25 7.66
C THR A 367 -15.10 18.37 8.82
N CYS A 368 -15.56 17.11 8.87
CA CYS A 368 -15.32 16.19 9.99
C CYS A 368 -14.69 14.87 9.54
N ARG A 369 -13.61 14.43 10.20
CA ARG A 369 -12.92 13.17 9.87
C ARG A 369 -13.79 11.91 10.02
N ARG A 370 -14.87 11.99 10.81
CA ARG A 370 -15.86 10.91 10.93
C ARG A 370 -16.66 10.68 9.65
N ALA A 371 -16.58 11.61 8.70
CA ALA A 371 -17.19 11.45 7.38
C ALA A 371 -16.52 10.34 6.55
N THR A 372 -15.29 9.94 6.86
CA THR A 372 -14.61 8.84 6.17
C THR A 372 -14.42 7.67 7.12
N ALA A 373 -14.38 6.45 6.58
CA ALA A 373 -14.19 5.25 7.41
C ALA A 373 -12.78 5.26 8.06
N PRO A 374 -12.57 4.54 9.18
CA PRO A 374 -11.24 4.27 9.68
C PRO A 374 -10.36 3.56 8.62
N PRO A 375 -9.02 3.66 8.70
CA PRO A 375 -8.15 2.99 7.75
C PRO A 375 -8.38 1.47 7.74
N ALA A 376 -8.53 0.89 6.54
CA ALA A 376 -8.57 -0.56 6.33
C ALA A 376 -7.33 -1.27 6.94
N PRO A 377 -7.36 -2.56 7.28
CA PRO A 377 -6.17 -3.29 7.76
C PRO A 377 -4.96 -3.15 6.83
N PRO A 378 -3.72 -3.07 7.38
CA PRO A 378 -2.52 -2.87 6.56
C PRO A 378 -2.14 -4.12 5.76
N ASP A 379 -2.56 -5.30 6.19
CA ASP A 379 -2.21 -6.61 5.64
C ASP A 379 -2.58 -6.76 4.16
N GLY A 380 -3.64 -6.08 3.72
CA GLY A 380 -4.06 -6.03 2.32
C GLY A 380 -3.25 -5.08 1.45
N LEU A 381 -2.53 -4.11 2.03
CA LEU A 381 -1.85 -3.05 1.27
C LEU A 381 -0.43 -3.44 0.87
N CYS A 382 -0.12 -3.19 -0.41
CA CYS A 382 1.18 -3.38 -1.00
C CYS A 382 1.63 -2.13 -1.77
N LEU A 383 2.86 -1.66 -1.53
CA LEU A 383 3.55 -0.75 -2.46
C LEU A 383 4.11 -1.60 -3.61
N VAL A 384 3.53 -1.47 -4.80
CA VAL A 384 3.92 -2.24 -5.99
C VAL A 384 5.25 -1.71 -6.52
N ASP A 385 5.30 -0.43 -6.88
CA ASP A 385 6.50 0.24 -7.39
C ASP A 385 6.45 1.78 -7.27
N VAL A 386 7.60 2.39 -7.59
CA VAL A 386 7.83 3.84 -7.57
C VAL A 386 8.51 4.24 -8.87
N GLY A 387 7.93 5.18 -9.59
CA GLY A 387 8.49 5.67 -10.84
C GLY A 387 9.20 7.01 -10.74
N TYR A 388 10.24 7.13 -11.56
CA TYR A 388 11.07 8.33 -11.69
C TYR A 388 10.98 8.95 -13.10
N ALA A 389 10.34 8.25 -14.04
CA ALA A 389 9.92 8.75 -15.34
C ALA A 389 8.44 9.14 -15.34
N GLU A 390 7.97 9.77 -16.42
CA GLU A 390 6.53 10.05 -16.59
C GLU A 390 5.71 8.78 -16.45
N PHE A 391 4.49 8.92 -15.93
CA PHE A 391 3.62 7.77 -15.73
C PHE A 391 3.12 7.24 -17.07
N ASP A 392 3.29 5.93 -17.29
CA ASP A 392 2.74 5.21 -18.45
C ASP A 392 1.52 4.38 -18.00
N PRO A 393 0.30 4.73 -18.45
CA PRO A 393 -0.92 4.00 -18.10
C PRO A 393 -0.90 2.52 -18.49
N LYS A 394 -0.04 2.10 -19.43
CA LYS A 394 0.10 0.67 -19.80
C LYS A 394 0.67 -0.18 -18.67
N LYS A 395 1.26 0.44 -17.65
CA LYS A 395 1.78 -0.24 -16.46
C LYS A 395 0.68 -0.63 -15.46
N CYS A 396 -0.56 -0.16 -15.65
CA CYS A 396 -1.66 -0.54 -14.76
C CYS A 396 -2.00 -2.03 -14.89
N LEU A 397 -2.27 -2.65 -13.74
CA LEU A 397 -2.64 -4.06 -13.59
C LEU A 397 -4.10 -4.29 -13.99
N ILE A 398 -5.00 -3.36 -13.63
CA ILE A 398 -6.43 -3.39 -13.88
C ILE A 398 -6.73 -2.46 -15.06
N GLN A 399 -6.85 -3.02 -16.26
CA GLN A 399 -7.22 -2.26 -17.45
C GLN A 399 -8.74 -2.15 -17.63
N GLU A 400 -9.19 -1.23 -18.49
CA GLU A 400 -10.60 -1.10 -18.82
C GLU A 400 -11.09 -2.34 -19.58
N GLU A 401 -12.23 -2.89 -19.15
CA GLU A 401 -13.02 -3.80 -19.98
C GLU A 401 -13.47 -3.00 -21.22
N LYS A 402 -13.06 -3.46 -22.41
CA LYS A 402 -13.43 -2.83 -23.69
C LYS A 402 -14.91 -3.01 -24.02
#